data_AF-A0A2W4NH93-F1
#
_entry.id   AF-A0A2W4NH93-F1
#
_cell.length_a   1.000
_cell.length_b   1.000
_cell.length_c   1.000
_cell.angle_alpha   90.00
_cell.angle_beta   90.00
_cell.angle_gamma   90.00
#
_symmetry.space_group_name_H-M   'P 1'
#
loop_
_entity.id
_entity.type
_entity.pdbx_description
1 polymer ?
#
loop_
_entity_poly.entity_id
_entity_poly.type
_entity_poly.pdbx_seq_one_letter_code
_entity_poly.pdbx_strand_id
1 'polypeptide(L)'
;GVRAGPPSRRERAQGRRAPDGKWYDAPCGLGGRHGWTYGTPDPAESNTRATWSPDLPGPSLYEVFAYIPACGEPPTESARYRITHDGAVTDVYVDQAAAAGDWVSLGTYHMGDGPSSVELDDLTGDDGRPVRFDALKWLPRQDAAAPQARVSEAVVQPDGSILVRWGGTDDGSGVASYDVQVRRLPDGGWTDWHVRSTSAEAVFVPPGAGEYAFRARARDWLGHEQPWRDGDDVTVRVEP
;
A
#
# COMPACT_ATOMS: atom_id res chain seq x y z
N GLY A 1 21.30 -10.46 -20.79
CA GLY A 1 19.90 -10.45 -21.24
C GLY A 1 19.29 -11.80 -21.01
N VAL A 2 18.57 -11.98 -19.91
CA VAL A 2 17.84 -13.22 -19.63
C VAL A 2 16.40 -12.97 -20.06
N ARG A 3 16.00 -13.55 -21.20
CA ARG A 3 14.58 -13.62 -21.56
C ARG A 3 13.92 -14.56 -20.55
N ALA A 4 13.08 -14.03 -19.68
CA ALA A 4 12.18 -14.85 -18.87
C ALA A 4 11.29 -15.66 -19.83
N GLY A 5 11.30 -16.98 -19.70
CA GLY A 5 10.40 -17.86 -20.44
C GLY A 5 8.94 -17.61 -20.04
N PRO A 6 7.98 -18.06 -20.85
CA PRO A 6 6.57 -17.92 -20.50
C PRO A 6 6.29 -18.64 -19.17
N PRO A 7 5.60 -17.98 -18.22
CA PRO A 7 5.31 -18.55 -16.91
C PRO A 7 4.49 -19.84 -17.02
N SER A 8 4.75 -20.75 -16.09
CA SER A 8 4.17 -22.09 -16.05
C SER A 8 2.70 -22.06 -15.59
N ARG A 9 1.96 -23.15 -15.81
CA ARG A 9 0.55 -23.32 -15.43
C ARG A 9 0.22 -23.01 -13.96
N ARG A 10 1.21 -22.91 -13.06
CA ARG A 10 1.05 -22.60 -11.63
C ARG A 10 1.02 -21.11 -11.29
N GLU A 11 1.31 -20.22 -12.23
CA GLU A 11 1.25 -18.75 -12.05
C GLU A 11 -0.08 -18.15 -12.53
N ARG A 12 -1.08 -19.00 -12.83
CA ARG A 12 -2.41 -18.57 -13.27
C ARG A 12 -3.27 -18.25 -12.06
N ALA A 13 -3.59 -16.97 -11.87
CA ALA A 13 -4.68 -16.45 -11.06
C ALA A 13 -4.82 -17.14 -9.68
N GLN A 14 -3.93 -16.82 -8.75
CA GLN A 14 -4.11 -17.23 -7.36
C GLN A 14 -5.29 -16.46 -6.74
N GLY A 15 -6.22 -17.23 -6.15
CA GLY A 15 -7.32 -16.73 -5.31
C GLY A 15 -8.45 -15.96 -5.98
N ARG A 16 -8.98 -16.48 -7.09
CA ARG A 16 -10.24 -16.00 -7.67
C ARG A 16 -11.44 -16.36 -6.78
N ARG A 17 -12.16 -15.37 -6.23
CA ARG A 17 -13.53 -15.59 -5.74
C ARG A 17 -14.47 -15.71 -6.94
N ALA A 18 -15.56 -16.47 -6.80
CA ALA A 18 -16.58 -16.51 -7.85
C ALA A 18 -17.03 -15.07 -8.15
N PRO A 19 -17.03 -14.63 -9.41
CA PRO A 19 -17.55 -13.32 -9.75
C PRO A 19 -19.03 -13.24 -9.36
N ASP A 20 -19.43 -12.10 -8.80
CA ASP A 20 -20.81 -11.77 -8.51
C ASP A 20 -21.39 -11.02 -9.72
N GLY A 21 -22.65 -11.29 -10.08
CA GLY A 21 -23.32 -10.67 -11.24
C GLY A 21 -23.16 -11.46 -12.55
N LYS A 22 -23.47 -10.81 -13.68
CA LYS A 22 -23.55 -11.46 -14.99
C LYS A 22 -22.25 -11.29 -15.77
N TRP A 23 -21.51 -12.38 -15.93
CA TRP A 23 -20.31 -12.44 -16.77
C TRP A 23 -20.54 -13.31 -18.00
N TYR A 24 -20.03 -12.85 -19.14
CA TYR A 24 -19.94 -13.58 -20.39
C TYR A 24 -18.52 -14.12 -20.57
N ASP A 25 -18.35 -15.16 -21.39
CA ASP A 25 -17.04 -15.70 -21.75
C ASP A 25 -16.65 -15.29 -23.18
N ALA A 26 -15.35 -15.14 -23.42
CA ALA A 26 -14.79 -14.96 -24.76
C ALA A 26 -13.54 -15.85 -24.97
N PRO A 27 -13.34 -16.41 -26.17
CA PRO A 27 -12.35 -17.47 -26.44
C PRO A 27 -10.93 -16.93 -26.69
N CYS A 28 -10.48 -15.96 -25.89
CA CYS A 28 -9.11 -15.46 -25.87
C CYS A 28 -8.75 -15.01 -24.45
N GLY A 29 -7.51 -14.58 -24.26
CA GLY A 29 -6.99 -14.21 -22.95
C GLY A 29 -5.97 -15.22 -22.44
N LEU A 30 -5.50 -15.02 -21.23
CA LEU A 30 -4.49 -15.84 -20.61
C LEU A 30 -5.06 -17.24 -20.29
N GLY A 31 -4.67 -18.23 -21.08
CA GLY A 31 -5.24 -19.58 -20.97
C GLY A 31 -6.42 -19.84 -21.89
N GLY A 32 -6.64 -18.96 -22.88
CA GLY A 32 -7.57 -19.18 -23.99
C GLY A 32 -9.02 -18.79 -23.68
N ARG A 33 -9.27 -18.17 -22.52
CA ARG A 33 -10.59 -17.67 -22.12
C ARG A 33 -10.43 -16.46 -21.20
N HIS A 34 -11.39 -15.55 -21.26
CA HIS A 34 -11.56 -14.48 -20.28
C HIS A 34 -13.04 -14.22 -20.05
N GLY A 35 -13.36 -13.60 -18.91
CA GLY A 35 -14.70 -13.12 -18.61
C GLY A 35 -14.86 -11.66 -19.05
N TRP A 36 -16.06 -11.25 -19.40
CA TRP A 36 -16.37 -9.84 -19.61
C TRP A 36 -17.81 -9.52 -19.24
N THR A 37 -18.11 -8.25 -18.97
CA THR A 37 -19.47 -7.73 -18.75
C THR A 37 -19.62 -6.39 -19.46
N TYR A 38 -20.84 -5.85 -19.55
CA TYR A 38 -21.06 -4.50 -20.06
C TYR A 38 -20.94 -3.50 -18.92
N GLY A 39 -20.17 -2.42 -19.15
CA GLY A 39 -20.04 -1.32 -18.21
C GLY A 39 -21.27 -0.40 -18.20
N THR A 40 -21.46 0.30 -17.10
CA THR A 40 -22.48 1.35 -16.92
C THR A 40 -21.86 2.56 -16.22
N PRO A 41 -22.26 3.81 -16.56
CA PRO A 41 -21.86 5.00 -15.83
C PRO A 41 -22.73 5.29 -14.61
N ASP A 42 -23.84 4.57 -14.41
CA ASP A 42 -24.72 4.74 -13.26
C ASP A 42 -24.30 3.82 -12.09
N PRO A 43 -23.81 4.38 -10.96
CA PRO A 43 -23.49 3.58 -9.78
C PRO A 43 -24.67 2.78 -9.22
N ALA A 44 -25.92 3.19 -9.49
CA ALA A 44 -27.11 2.47 -9.07
C ALA A 44 -27.37 1.20 -9.90
N GLU A 45 -26.83 1.14 -11.12
CA GLU A 45 -26.98 -0.01 -12.03
C GLU A 45 -25.80 -0.99 -11.93
N SER A 46 -24.63 -0.53 -11.46
CA SER A 46 -23.45 -1.35 -11.25
C SER A 46 -23.72 -2.50 -10.26
N ASN A 47 -23.75 -3.73 -10.77
CA ASN A 47 -24.12 -4.91 -9.99
C ASN A 47 -23.20 -6.11 -10.22
N THR A 48 -22.26 -6.00 -11.16
CA THR A 48 -21.36 -7.07 -11.53
C THR A 48 -19.95 -6.75 -11.05
N ARG A 49 -19.37 -7.63 -10.24
CA ARG A 49 -18.01 -7.47 -9.68
C ARG A 49 -17.25 -8.79 -9.63
N ALA A 50 -15.94 -8.70 -9.69
CA ALA A 50 -15.05 -9.83 -9.50
C ALA A 50 -13.89 -9.45 -8.60
N THR A 51 -13.53 -10.35 -7.69
CA THR A 51 -12.48 -10.12 -6.70
C THR A 51 -11.39 -11.18 -6.82
N TRP A 52 -10.15 -10.73 -6.88
CA TRP A 52 -8.96 -11.55 -6.69
C TRP A 52 -8.38 -11.32 -5.28
N SER A 53 -8.10 -12.40 -4.57
CA SER A 53 -7.45 -12.40 -3.25
C SER A 53 -6.14 -13.19 -3.35
N PRO A 54 -4.97 -12.53 -3.49
CA PRO A 54 -3.73 -13.24 -3.75
C PRO A 54 -3.28 -14.09 -2.55
N ASP A 55 -2.62 -15.22 -2.85
CA ASP A 55 -1.88 -16.03 -1.87
C ASP A 55 -0.42 -15.58 -1.88
N LEU A 56 -0.11 -14.53 -1.11
CA LEU A 56 1.20 -13.91 -1.11
C LEU A 56 2.17 -14.66 -0.19
N PRO A 57 3.45 -14.83 -0.57
CA PRO A 57 4.43 -15.56 0.24
C PRO A 57 4.72 -14.91 1.59
N GLY A 58 4.37 -13.64 1.75
CA GLY A 58 4.43 -12.89 3.00
C GLY A 58 4.19 -11.40 2.78
N PRO A 59 4.09 -10.61 3.86
CA PRO A 59 4.09 -9.16 3.82
C PRO A 59 5.26 -8.62 3.00
N SER A 60 4.99 -7.81 1.98
CA SER A 60 6.01 -7.15 1.17
C SER A 60 5.37 -6.04 0.32
N LEU A 61 6.23 -5.22 -0.30
CA LEU A 61 5.85 -4.35 -1.40
C LEU A 61 5.64 -5.20 -2.68
N TYR A 62 4.46 -5.12 -3.29
CA TYR A 62 4.13 -5.81 -4.54
C TYR A 62 3.64 -4.81 -5.59
N GLU A 63 4.17 -4.90 -6.81
CA GLU A 63 3.53 -4.28 -7.96
C GLU A 63 2.49 -5.23 -8.55
N VAL A 64 1.27 -4.71 -8.68
CA VAL A 64 0.12 -5.45 -9.16
C VAL A 64 -0.09 -5.12 -10.63
N PHE A 65 -0.23 -6.15 -11.46
CA PHE A 65 -0.53 -6.00 -12.87
C PHE A 65 -1.84 -6.68 -13.22
N ALA A 66 -2.61 -6.08 -14.14
CA ALA A 66 -3.73 -6.70 -14.80
C ALA A 66 -3.38 -7.04 -16.25
N TYR A 67 -3.76 -8.22 -16.71
CA TYR A 67 -3.69 -8.56 -18.13
C TYR A 67 -5.00 -8.17 -18.82
N ILE A 68 -4.91 -7.38 -19.89
CA ILE A 68 -6.07 -6.97 -20.67
C ILE A 68 -6.13 -7.85 -21.93
N PRO A 69 -7.11 -8.74 -22.08
CA PRO A 69 -7.29 -9.53 -23.30
C PRO A 69 -7.43 -8.62 -24.53
N ALA A 70 -7.00 -9.07 -25.71
CA ALA A 70 -7.02 -8.25 -26.93
C ALA A 70 -8.28 -8.42 -27.81
N CYS A 71 -9.05 -9.50 -27.64
CA CYS A 71 -10.16 -9.84 -28.53
C CYS A 71 -11.52 -9.34 -28.01
N GLY A 72 -12.51 -9.31 -28.92
CA GLY A 72 -13.88 -8.88 -28.63
C GLY A 72 -14.14 -7.46 -29.10
N GLU A 73 -15.32 -6.93 -28.77
CA GLU A 73 -15.68 -5.54 -29.04
C GLU A 73 -14.73 -4.56 -28.31
N PRO A 74 -14.55 -3.33 -28.82
CA PRO A 74 -13.71 -2.32 -28.18
C PRO A 74 -14.11 -2.11 -26.72
N PRO A 75 -13.23 -2.44 -25.74
CA PRO A 75 -13.57 -2.41 -24.32
C PRO A 75 -13.66 -0.97 -23.81
N THR A 76 -14.08 -0.83 -22.55
CA THR A 76 -14.11 0.45 -21.85
C THR A 76 -12.75 1.15 -21.81
N GLU A 77 -12.76 2.47 -21.78
CA GLU A 77 -11.57 3.31 -21.60
C GLU A 77 -11.33 3.66 -20.12
N SER A 78 -12.17 3.13 -19.22
CA SER A 78 -12.24 3.60 -17.84
C SER A 78 -12.59 2.50 -16.83
N ALA A 79 -12.10 1.28 -17.06
CA ALA A 79 -12.30 0.17 -16.13
C ALA A 79 -11.73 0.49 -14.75
N ARG A 80 -12.56 0.37 -13.70
CA ARG A 80 -12.14 0.66 -12.33
C ARG A 80 -11.67 -0.60 -11.61
N TYR A 81 -10.41 -0.57 -11.19
CA TYR A 81 -9.82 -1.53 -10.26
C TYR A 81 -9.76 -0.92 -8.87
N ARG A 82 -10.29 -1.61 -7.86
CA ARG A 82 -10.22 -1.21 -6.45
C ARG A 82 -9.28 -2.13 -5.70
N ILE A 83 -8.16 -1.59 -5.24
CA ILE A 83 -7.09 -2.33 -4.59
C ILE A 83 -7.20 -2.13 -3.08
N THR A 84 -7.35 -3.21 -2.32
CA THR A 84 -7.27 -3.23 -0.86
C THR A 84 -5.86 -3.63 -0.44
N HIS A 85 -5.20 -2.79 0.36
CA HIS A 85 -3.81 -2.95 0.79
C HIS A 85 -3.57 -2.14 2.07
N ASP A 86 -2.76 -2.64 3.01
CA ASP A 86 -2.36 -1.93 4.27
C ASP A 86 -3.49 -1.16 5.00
N GLY A 87 -4.67 -1.79 5.14
CA GLY A 87 -5.85 -1.15 5.76
C GLY A 87 -6.50 -0.01 4.95
N ALA A 88 -5.98 0.29 3.76
CA ALA A 88 -6.44 1.28 2.82
C ALA A 88 -7.09 0.65 1.57
N VAL A 89 -7.77 1.50 0.81
CA VAL A 89 -8.38 1.17 -0.48
C VAL A 89 -8.00 2.22 -1.50
N THR A 90 -7.53 1.81 -2.68
CA THR A 90 -7.12 2.70 -3.77
C THR A 90 -7.83 2.31 -5.07
N ASP A 91 -8.50 3.27 -5.70
CA ASP A 91 -9.11 3.09 -7.02
C ASP A 91 -8.11 3.47 -8.12
N VAL A 92 -8.03 2.65 -9.16
CA VAL A 92 -7.18 2.83 -10.35
C VAL A 92 -8.05 2.63 -11.59
N TYR A 93 -8.01 3.61 -12.49
CA TYR A 93 -8.75 3.57 -13.74
C TYR A 93 -7.82 3.20 -14.88
N VAL A 94 -8.23 2.20 -15.67
CA VAL A 94 -7.46 1.67 -16.79
C VAL A 94 -8.26 1.83 -18.08
N ASP A 95 -7.61 2.43 -19.07
CA ASP A 95 -8.03 2.35 -20.46
C ASP A 95 -7.73 0.94 -21.01
N GLN A 96 -8.74 0.07 -20.99
CA GLN A 96 -8.59 -1.28 -21.50
C GLN A 96 -8.51 -1.33 -23.03
N ALA A 97 -8.99 -0.29 -23.72
CA ALA A 97 -8.91 -0.22 -25.17
C ALA A 97 -7.46 0.04 -25.61
N ALA A 98 -6.78 0.98 -24.95
CA ALA A 98 -5.38 1.28 -25.19
C ALA A 98 -4.43 0.17 -24.71
N ALA A 99 -4.77 -0.53 -23.62
CA ALA A 99 -3.93 -1.58 -23.03
C ALA A 99 -4.19 -3.00 -23.59
N ALA A 100 -5.02 -3.13 -24.63
CA ALA A 100 -5.46 -4.42 -25.16
C ALA A 100 -4.29 -5.32 -25.62
N GLY A 101 -4.15 -6.49 -24.97
CA GLY A 101 -3.11 -7.48 -25.23
C GLY A 101 -1.91 -7.41 -24.29
N ASP A 102 -1.88 -6.43 -23.38
CA ASP A 102 -0.73 -6.16 -22.53
C ASP A 102 -1.02 -6.37 -21.03
N TRP A 103 0.06 -6.43 -20.26
CA TRP A 103 0.03 -6.30 -18.80
C TRP A 103 0.15 -4.83 -18.43
N VAL A 104 -0.89 -4.28 -17.82
CA VAL A 104 -0.91 -2.91 -17.27
C VAL A 104 -0.60 -2.94 -15.78
N SER A 105 0.26 -2.04 -15.32
CA SER A 105 0.49 -1.84 -13.88
C SER A 105 -0.70 -1.13 -13.27
N LEU A 106 -1.22 -1.67 -12.18
CA LEU A 106 -2.21 -0.99 -11.34
C LEU A 106 -1.55 -0.14 -10.27
N GLY A 107 -0.25 -0.34 -10.00
CA GLY A 107 0.48 0.35 -8.95
C GLY A 107 1.23 -0.60 -8.03
N THR A 108 1.96 -0.02 -7.08
CA THR A 108 2.76 -0.74 -6.11
C THR A 108 2.19 -0.53 -4.71
N TYR A 109 2.01 -1.62 -3.96
CA TYR A 109 1.23 -1.64 -2.73
C TYR A 109 1.82 -2.57 -1.67
N HIS A 110 1.57 -2.22 -0.41
CA HIS A 110 1.88 -3.07 0.75
C HIS A 110 0.82 -4.13 0.95
N MET A 111 1.18 -5.37 0.69
CA MET A 111 0.23 -6.48 0.75
C MET A 111 0.81 -7.66 1.52
N GLY A 112 -0.08 -8.45 2.12
CA GLY A 112 0.27 -9.65 2.87
C GLY A 112 0.26 -9.51 4.40
N ASP A 113 0.18 -8.29 4.96
CA ASP A 113 0.03 -8.07 6.43
C ASP A 113 -1.43 -7.84 6.88
N GLY A 114 -2.37 -8.45 6.18
CA GLY A 114 -3.80 -8.25 6.39
C GLY A 114 -4.60 -8.48 5.11
N PRO A 115 -5.87 -8.03 5.07
CA PRO A 115 -6.71 -8.14 3.89
C PRO A 115 -6.03 -7.52 2.67
N SER A 116 -5.78 -8.32 1.65
CA SER A 116 -5.24 -7.89 0.37
C SER A 116 -6.16 -8.41 -0.74
N SER A 117 -6.63 -7.51 -1.61
CA SER A 117 -7.49 -7.90 -2.72
C SER A 117 -7.48 -6.87 -3.84
N VAL A 118 -7.88 -7.29 -5.02
CA VAL A 118 -8.24 -6.40 -6.13
C VAL A 118 -9.66 -6.73 -6.56
N GLU A 119 -10.51 -5.73 -6.64
CA GLU A 119 -11.86 -5.83 -7.21
C GLU A 119 -11.90 -5.11 -8.56
N LEU A 120 -12.58 -5.71 -9.54
CA LEU A 120 -12.98 -5.07 -10.78
C LEU A 120 -14.51 -5.10 -10.85
N ASP A 121 -15.12 -3.95 -11.11
CA ASP A 121 -16.57 -3.82 -11.28
C ASP A 121 -16.96 -3.30 -12.67
N ASP A 122 -18.26 -3.34 -12.94
CA ASP A 122 -18.88 -2.83 -14.17
C ASP A 122 -19.16 -1.32 -14.14
N LEU A 123 -18.66 -0.58 -13.13
CA LEU A 123 -18.79 0.89 -13.12
C LEU A 123 -17.69 1.51 -13.98
N THR A 124 -18.10 2.17 -15.07
CA THR A 124 -17.22 2.80 -16.06
C THR A 124 -17.67 4.24 -16.33
N GLY A 125 -16.83 5.06 -16.96
CA GLY A 125 -17.22 6.39 -17.43
C GLY A 125 -18.00 6.36 -18.76
N ASP A 126 -17.92 5.25 -19.48
CA ASP A 126 -18.60 4.99 -20.74
C ASP A 126 -19.70 3.92 -20.58
N ASP A 127 -20.77 4.04 -21.35
CA ASP A 127 -21.94 3.16 -21.27
C ASP A 127 -21.87 2.02 -22.28
N GLY A 128 -22.19 0.80 -21.83
CA GLY A 128 -22.36 -0.38 -22.67
C GLY A 128 -21.10 -0.92 -23.32
N ARG A 129 -19.89 -0.43 -22.98
CA ARG A 129 -18.64 -1.03 -23.49
C ARG A 129 -18.20 -2.21 -22.61
N PRO A 130 -17.54 -3.23 -23.18
CA PRO A 130 -17.06 -4.37 -22.41
C PRO A 130 -16.02 -4.00 -21.34
N VAL A 131 -16.23 -4.45 -20.11
CA VAL A 131 -15.21 -4.54 -19.06
C VAL A 131 -14.62 -5.95 -19.10
N ARG A 132 -13.33 -6.07 -19.42
CA ARG A 132 -12.62 -7.35 -19.54
C ARG A 132 -12.01 -7.76 -18.19
N PHE A 133 -12.22 -9.02 -17.82
CA PHE A 133 -11.75 -9.68 -16.62
C PHE A 133 -10.96 -10.95 -16.98
N ASP A 134 -9.70 -11.02 -16.61
CA ASP A 134 -8.86 -12.19 -16.90
C ASP A 134 -7.94 -12.53 -15.74
N ALA A 135 -6.73 -11.96 -15.73
CA ALA A 135 -5.66 -12.37 -14.83
C ALA A 135 -4.97 -11.18 -14.19
N LEU A 136 -4.55 -11.40 -12.95
CA LEU A 136 -3.65 -10.51 -12.23
C LEU A 136 -2.31 -11.20 -11.95
N LYS A 137 -1.28 -10.40 -11.73
CA LYS A 137 0.07 -10.82 -11.34
C LYS A 137 0.59 -9.87 -10.28
N TRP A 138 1.14 -10.42 -9.20
CA TRP A 138 1.81 -9.68 -8.13
C TRP A 138 3.30 -9.96 -8.23
N LEU A 139 4.09 -8.90 -8.45
CA LEU A 139 5.54 -9.00 -8.49
C LEU A 139 6.12 -8.34 -7.23
N PRO A 140 6.87 -9.07 -6.39
CA PRO A 140 7.54 -8.44 -5.26
C PRO A 140 8.53 -7.40 -5.78
N ARG A 141 8.51 -6.23 -5.16
CA ARG A 141 9.47 -5.16 -5.41
C ARG A 141 10.48 -5.18 -4.28
N GLN A 142 11.77 -5.19 -4.64
CA GLN A 142 12.83 -5.00 -3.67
C GLN A 142 12.91 -3.51 -3.38
N ASP A 143 12.62 -3.16 -2.13
CA ASP A 143 13.18 -1.97 -1.53
C ASP A 143 14.46 -2.40 -0.79
N ALA A 144 15.47 -1.55 -0.79
CA ALA A 144 16.74 -1.75 -0.09
C ALA A 144 17.13 -0.51 0.72
N ALA A 145 16.35 0.56 0.64
CA ALA A 145 16.55 1.75 1.43
C ALA A 145 15.88 1.57 2.79
N ALA A 146 16.54 2.07 3.84
CA ALA A 146 15.86 2.27 5.10
C ALA A 146 14.97 3.52 5.02
N PRO A 147 13.84 3.55 5.75
CA PRO A 147 12.99 4.73 5.81
C PRO A 147 13.73 5.88 6.49
N GLN A 148 13.18 7.09 6.39
CA GLN A 148 13.64 8.25 7.14
C GLN A 148 12.53 8.77 8.05
N ALA A 149 12.81 8.90 9.34
CA ALA A 149 11.85 9.41 10.33
C ALA A 149 12.51 10.30 11.37
N ARG A 150 11.80 11.34 11.80
CA ARG A 150 12.22 12.28 12.84
C ARG A 150 11.07 12.63 13.76
N VAL A 151 11.40 13.09 14.96
CA VAL A 151 10.49 13.91 15.75
C VAL A 151 10.37 15.28 15.07
N SER A 152 9.14 15.72 14.82
CA SER A 152 8.85 17.00 14.19
C SER A 152 8.48 18.07 15.22
N GLU A 153 7.94 17.66 16.36
CA GLU A 153 7.40 18.58 17.36
C GLU A 153 7.46 18.00 18.78
N ALA A 154 7.72 18.86 19.75
CA ALA A 154 7.58 18.58 21.18
C ALA A 154 6.99 19.82 21.87
N VAL A 155 5.75 19.72 22.35
CA VAL A 155 4.99 20.84 22.93
C VAL A 155 4.70 20.57 24.40
N VAL A 156 5.13 21.47 25.29
CA VAL A 156 4.76 21.42 26.71
C VAL A 156 3.28 21.78 26.87
N GLN A 157 2.55 20.94 27.59
CA GLN A 157 1.13 21.12 27.92
C GLN A 157 0.97 21.84 29.26
N PRO A 158 -0.23 22.39 29.57
CA PRO A 158 -0.46 23.12 30.83
C PRO A 158 -0.21 22.31 32.11
N ASP A 159 -0.25 20.98 32.03
CA ASP A 159 0.03 20.07 33.16
C ASP A 159 1.52 19.66 33.27
N GLY A 160 2.38 20.22 32.43
CA GLY A 160 3.82 19.92 32.39
C GLY A 160 4.19 18.66 31.60
N SER A 161 3.21 17.92 31.06
CA SER A 161 3.49 16.85 30.12
C SER A 161 3.91 17.41 28.75
N ILE A 162 4.50 16.58 27.90
CA ILE A 162 4.98 16.97 26.57
C ILE A 162 4.26 16.12 25.52
N LEU A 163 3.48 16.75 24.65
CA LEU A 163 2.99 16.10 23.44
C LEU A 163 4.12 16.06 22.41
N VAL A 164 4.53 14.85 22.01
CA VAL A 164 5.60 14.62 21.05
C VAL A 164 4.99 14.03 19.79
N ARG A 165 5.33 14.61 18.63
CA ARG A 165 4.87 14.16 17.31
C ARG A 165 6.06 13.81 16.43
N TRP A 166 5.96 12.69 15.73
CA TRP A 166 6.98 12.21 14.81
C TRP A 166 6.35 11.70 13.53
N GLY A 167 7.17 11.50 12.52
CA GLY A 167 6.73 10.91 11.26
C GLY A 167 7.92 10.50 10.42
N GLY A 168 7.64 9.77 9.36
CA GLY A 168 8.64 9.33 8.41
C GLY A 168 8.10 9.15 7.00
N THR A 169 9.04 9.03 6.09
CA THR A 169 8.83 8.80 4.67
C THR A 169 9.71 7.65 4.23
N ASP A 170 9.26 6.93 3.22
CA ASP A 170 10.00 5.86 2.61
C ASP A 170 9.68 5.82 1.11
N ASP A 171 10.71 5.61 0.27
CA ASP A 171 10.59 5.62 -1.20
C ASP A 171 10.33 4.21 -1.77
N GLY A 172 9.78 3.31 -0.97
CA GLY A 172 9.37 1.98 -1.41
C GLY A 172 8.47 1.30 -0.41
N SER A 173 9.08 0.56 0.50
CA SER A 173 8.40 -0.35 1.40
C SER A 173 7.72 0.31 2.62
N GLY A 174 7.48 1.63 2.54
CA GLY A 174 6.64 2.34 3.49
C GLY A 174 7.26 2.38 4.89
N VAL A 175 6.52 2.92 5.86
CA VAL A 175 6.95 2.91 7.26
C VAL A 175 6.04 1.99 8.06
N ALA A 176 6.58 0.88 8.54
CA ALA A 176 5.86 -0.10 9.35
C ALA A 176 5.75 0.34 10.81
N SER A 177 6.82 0.92 11.36
CA SER A 177 6.84 1.35 12.77
C SER A 177 7.93 2.37 13.07
N TYR A 178 7.78 3.03 14.23
CA TYR A 178 8.71 4.00 14.77
C TYR A 178 9.28 3.55 16.13
N ASP A 179 10.56 3.83 16.35
CA ASP A 179 11.15 3.90 17.69
C ASP A 179 11.42 5.36 18.04
N VAL A 180 11.10 5.78 19.27
CA VAL A 180 11.33 7.13 19.77
C VAL A 180 12.17 7.05 21.04
N GLN A 181 13.27 7.79 21.05
CA GLN A 181 14.15 7.93 22.20
C GLN A 181 14.06 9.32 22.80
N VAL A 182 14.29 9.38 24.11
CA VAL A 182 14.36 10.62 24.89
C VAL A 182 15.67 10.66 25.67
N ARG A 183 16.22 11.85 25.85
CA ARG A 183 17.31 12.12 26.81
C ARG A 183 17.06 13.42 27.54
N ARG A 184 17.53 13.51 28.79
CA ARG A 184 17.58 14.77 29.55
C ARG A 184 18.88 15.49 29.22
N LEU A 185 18.83 16.78 28.95
CA LEU A 185 20.02 17.59 28.65
C LEU A 185 20.63 18.22 29.92
N PRO A 186 21.94 18.53 29.89
CA PRO A 186 22.90 18.26 28.82
C PRO A 186 23.53 16.85 28.87
N ASP A 187 23.48 16.17 30.01
CA ASP A 187 24.35 15.02 30.29
C ASP A 187 23.66 13.65 30.22
N GLY A 188 22.37 13.61 29.90
CA GLY A 188 21.60 12.37 29.85
C GLY A 188 21.90 11.53 28.60
N GLY A 189 21.98 10.22 28.80
CA GLY A 189 22.01 9.25 27.70
C GLY A 189 20.64 9.05 27.05
N TRP A 190 20.64 8.59 25.79
CA TRP A 190 19.42 8.19 25.09
C TRP A 190 18.79 6.96 25.74
N THR A 191 17.47 7.02 25.96
CA THR A 191 16.65 5.92 26.46
C THR A 191 15.47 5.68 25.53
N ASP A 192 15.15 4.41 25.25
CA ASP A 192 13.97 4.02 24.48
C ASP A 192 12.70 4.40 25.25
N TRP A 193 11.88 5.27 24.66
CA TRP A 193 10.59 5.68 25.22
C TRP A 193 9.43 4.94 24.55
N HIS A 194 9.46 4.83 23.22
CA HIS A 194 8.54 3.99 22.45
C HIS A 194 9.33 3.11 21.48
N VAL A 195 8.94 1.83 21.38
CA VAL A 195 9.56 0.85 20.49
C VAL A 195 8.48 0.17 19.67
N ARG A 196 8.69 0.06 18.35
CA ARG A 196 7.74 -0.50 17.38
C ARG A 196 6.35 0.14 17.46
N SER A 197 6.29 1.46 17.65
CA SER A 197 5.03 2.21 17.66
C SER A 197 4.48 2.37 16.25
N THR A 198 3.19 2.12 16.06
CA THR A 198 2.45 2.46 14.82
C THR A 198 1.76 3.82 14.91
N SER A 199 1.78 4.46 16.09
CA SER A 199 1.31 5.84 16.26
C SER A 199 2.39 6.84 15.82
N ALA A 200 1.94 8.04 15.46
CA ALA A 200 2.79 9.18 15.08
C ALA A 200 2.90 10.24 16.20
N GLU A 201 2.34 9.94 17.37
CA GLU A 201 2.35 10.83 18.52
C GLU A 201 2.23 10.06 19.83
N ALA A 202 2.73 10.66 20.91
CA ALA A 202 2.51 10.22 22.29
C ALA A 202 2.77 11.37 23.27
N VAL A 203 2.29 11.21 24.50
CA VAL A 203 2.52 12.17 25.59
C VAL A 203 3.61 11.64 26.52
N PHE A 204 4.72 12.37 26.62
CA PHE A 204 5.79 12.11 27.58
C PHE A 204 5.51 12.85 28.88
N VAL A 205 5.66 12.17 30.01
CA VAL A 205 5.54 12.79 31.34
C VAL A 205 6.95 12.96 31.93
N PRO A 206 7.50 14.19 31.99
CA PRO A 206 8.83 14.43 32.51
C PRO A 206 8.95 14.03 33.98
N PRO A 207 10.07 13.41 34.41
CA PRO A 207 10.32 13.12 35.82
C PRO A 207 10.55 14.38 36.67
N GLY A 208 10.73 15.54 36.04
CA GLY A 208 10.84 16.84 36.70
C GLY A 208 11.18 17.94 35.70
N ALA A 209 11.28 19.17 36.19
CA ALA A 209 11.70 20.32 35.39
C ALA A 209 13.09 20.11 34.77
N GLY A 210 13.30 20.71 33.60
CA GLY A 210 14.55 20.60 32.87
C GLY A 210 14.35 20.58 31.35
N GLU A 211 15.44 20.37 30.63
CA GLU A 211 15.44 20.30 29.18
C GLU A 211 15.54 18.84 28.73
N TYR A 212 14.73 18.49 27.74
CA TYR A 212 14.62 17.16 27.17
C TYR A 212 14.83 17.24 25.66
N ALA A 213 15.46 16.22 25.10
CA ALA A 213 15.61 16.05 23.67
C ALA A 213 14.99 14.73 23.23
N PHE A 214 14.43 14.74 22.02
CA PHE A 214 13.81 13.57 21.41
C PHE A 214 14.43 13.30 20.05
N ARG A 215 14.47 12.01 19.68
CA ARG A 215 14.78 11.57 18.33
C ARG A 215 13.93 10.37 17.94
N ALA A 216 13.65 10.23 16.65
CA ALA A 216 12.95 9.08 16.12
C ALA A 216 13.77 8.38 15.04
N ARG A 217 13.46 7.09 14.85
CA ARG A 217 13.86 6.31 13.68
C ARG A 217 12.69 5.45 13.23
N ALA A 218 12.71 5.00 11.98
CA ALA A 218 11.67 4.13 11.43
C ALA A 218 12.21 2.78 10.99
N ARG A 219 11.29 1.82 10.86
CA ARG A 219 11.48 0.55 10.15
C ARG A 219 10.41 0.41 9.08
N ASP A 220 10.79 -0.10 7.92
CA ASP A 220 9.86 -0.42 6.84
C ASP A 220 9.25 -1.82 6.99
N TRP A 221 8.37 -2.20 6.05
CA TRP A 221 7.72 -3.51 6.02
C TRP A 221 8.64 -4.66 5.58
N LEU A 222 9.83 -4.37 5.03
CA LEU A 222 10.85 -5.36 4.66
C LEU A 222 11.91 -5.56 5.76
N GLY A 223 11.82 -4.81 6.84
CA GLY A 223 12.71 -4.88 7.98
C GLY A 223 13.92 -3.95 7.93
N HIS A 224 14.10 -3.12 6.90
CA HIS A 224 15.16 -2.11 6.91
C HIS A 224 14.86 -1.07 7.98
N GLU A 225 15.90 -0.71 8.71
CA GLU A 225 15.81 0.16 9.88
C GLU A 225 16.70 1.37 9.66
N GLN A 226 16.15 2.55 9.88
CA GLN A 226 16.93 3.77 9.87
C GLN A 226 17.94 3.73 11.03
N PRO A 227 19.24 4.00 10.78
CA PRO A 227 20.20 4.16 11.86
C PRO A 227 19.81 5.36 12.75
N TRP A 228 20.14 5.28 14.03
CA TRP A 228 19.99 6.43 14.91
C TRP A 228 20.82 7.60 14.42
N ARG A 229 20.22 8.80 14.41
CA ARG A 229 20.93 10.05 14.12
C ARG A 229 21.84 10.43 15.29
N ASP A 230 23.01 11.01 15.03
CA ASP A 230 23.97 11.41 16.06
C ASP A 230 23.54 12.65 16.90
N GLY A 231 22.36 13.23 16.62
CA GLY A 231 21.86 14.44 17.27
C GLY A 231 20.40 14.38 17.70
N ASP A 232 19.93 15.51 18.22
CA ASP A 232 18.53 15.73 18.61
C ASP A 232 17.70 16.09 17.38
N ASP A 233 16.49 15.53 17.27
CA ASP A 233 15.53 16.01 16.28
C ASP A 233 14.85 17.30 16.76
N VAL A 234 14.49 17.33 18.05
CA VAL A 234 13.90 18.48 18.74
C VAL A 234 14.36 18.50 20.20
N THR A 235 14.42 19.70 20.79
CA THR A 235 14.58 19.91 22.24
C THR A 235 13.41 20.72 22.79
N VAL A 236 13.11 20.54 24.06
CA VAL A 236 12.01 21.23 24.75
C VAL A 236 12.34 21.41 26.23
N ARG A 237 11.95 22.55 26.79
CA ARG A 237 12.20 22.92 28.18
C ARG A 237 10.90 22.93 28.98
N VAL A 238 10.92 22.26 30.12
CA VAL A 238 9.85 22.23 31.11
C VAL A 238 10.28 23.08 32.29
N GLU A 239 9.53 24.15 32.53
CA GLU A 239 9.76 25.05 33.65
C GLU A 239 9.24 24.45 34.97
N PRO A 240 9.75 24.89 36.13
CA PRO A 240 9.31 24.44 37.46
C PRO A 240 7.86 24.75 37.79
#